data_AF-A0A2P8EUU8-F1
#
_entry.id   AF-A0A2P8EUU8-F1
#
_cell.length_a   1.000
_cell.length_b   1.000
_cell.length_c   1.000
_cell.angle_alpha   90.00
_cell.angle_beta   90.00
_cell.angle_gamma   90.00
#
_symmetry.space_group_name_H-M   'P 1'
#
loop_
_entity.id
_entity.type
_entity.pdbx_description
1 polymer ?
#
loop_
_entity_poly.entity_id
_entity_poly.type
_entity_poly.pdbx_seq_one_letter_code
_entity_poly.pdbx_strand_id
1 'polypeptide(L)'
;MRNLSISATPWQACLPDQPVELPAGEQLLALECCEYEHWQYQRLALARAGEAFYYLYAASGAQVWVLGVFDTAGQADMFLALHNDNPLNVPALEQRGLQPPAVSVEEGVLRYPRYAGMYRVGFKSYRVEPDMADADLLMLQYVERYNSQLLGVLPEKEACLAIYSHFDGRLRGCKMC
;
A
#
# COMPACT_ATOMS: atom_id res chain seq x y z
N MET A 1 6.65 -22.10 8.31
CA MET A 1 6.93 -20.65 8.21
C MET A 1 7.91 -20.46 7.07
N ARG A 2 7.60 -19.63 6.07
CA ARG A 2 8.62 -19.20 5.10
C ARG A 2 9.60 -18.28 5.85
N ASN A 3 10.90 -18.52 5.73
CA ASN A 3 11.90 -17.58 6.24
C ASN A 3 11.91 -16.38 5.30
N LEU A 4 11.07 -15.38 5.61
CA LEU A 4 11.03 -14.12 4.89
C LEU A 4 12.09 -13.21 5.49
N SER A 5 13.06 -12.80 4.67
CA SER A 5 14.04 -11.77 5.00
C SER A 5 13.84 -10.59 4.07
N ILE A 6 13.97 -9.37 4.60
CA ILE A 6 14.05 -8.18 3.75
C ILE A 6 15.41 -8.18 3.07
N SER A 7 15.39 -8.03 1.74
CA SER A 7 16.60 -7.97 0.91
C SER A 7 16.96 -6.53 0.52
N ALA A 8 16.08 -5.57 0.81
CA ALA A 8 16.32 -4.15 0.63
C ALA A 8 17.43 -3.60 1.54
N THR A 9 17.93 -2.42 1.19
CA THR A 9 18.80 -1.64 2.09
C THR A 9 18.09 -1.34 3.41
N PRO A 10 18.83 -1.05 4.50
CA PRO A 10 18.21 -0.62 5.75
C PRO A 10 17.36 0.63 5.55
N TRP A 11 16.26 0.74 6.30
CA TRP A 11 15.44 1.95 6.36
C TRP A 11 16.29 3.16 6.76
N GLN A 12 16.21 4.22 5.95
CA GLN A 12 16.83 5.51 6.22
C GLN A 12 15.76 6.58 6.33
N ALA A 13 15.90 7.50 7.28
CA ALA A 13 15.03 8.65 7.36
C ALA A 13 15.15 9.46 6.05
N CYS A 14 14.02 9.71 5.40
CA CYS A 14 13.92 10.55 4.21
C CYS A 14 12.85 11.64 4.40
N LEU A 15 12.67 12.06 5.66
CA LEU A 15 11.86 13.20 6.03
C LEU A 15 12.38 14.47 5.35
N PRO A 16 11.48 15.37 4.91
CA PRO A 16 11.88 16.68 4.43
C PRO A 16 12.48 17.52 5.57
N ASP A 17 13.51 18.30 5.25
CA ASP A 17 14.21 19.16 6.23
C ASP A 17 13.35 20.32 6.76
N GLN A 18 12.24 20.62 6.09
CA GLN A 18 11.35 21.72 6.41
C GLN A 18 10.07 21.21 7.10
N PRO A 19 9.48 22.01 8.00
CA PRO A 19 8.15 21.71 8.53
C PRO A 19 7.15 21.54 7.38
N VAL A 20 6.35 20.48 7.44
CA VAL A 20 5.32 20.18 6.47
C VAL A 20 3.95 20.27 7.10
N GLU A 21 2.99 20.81 6.35
CA GLU A 21 1.59 20.75 6.71
C GLU A 21 1.03 19.37 6.34
N LEU A 22 0.26 18.78 7.25
CA LEU A 22 -0.49 17.55 7.01
C LEU A 22 -1.99 17.85 6.95
N PRO A 23 -2.79 16.95 6.36
CA PRO A 23 -4.24 16.98 6.52
C PRO A 23 -4.67 17.15 7.99
N ALA A 24 -5.76 17.88 8.22
CA ALA A 24 -6.21 18.23 9.56
C ALA A 24 -6.41 16.97 10.43
N GLY A 25 -5.81 16.97 11.63
CA GLY A 25 -5.92 15.87 12.59
C GLY A 25 -4.90 14.73 12.39
N GLU A 26 -3.96 14.89 11.45
CA GLU A 26 -2.85 13.97 11.25
C GLU A 26 -1.53 14.52 11.79
N GLN A 27 -0.70 13.63 12.33
CA GLN A 27 0.65 13.93 12.80
C GLN A 27 1.64 12.99 12.12
N LEU A 28 2.70 13.55 11.55
CA LEU A 28 3.81 12.78 11.00
C LEU A 28 4.64 12.15 12.12
N LEU A 29 4.81 10.83 12.07
CA LEU A 29 5.65 10.08 13.00
C LEU A 29 7.01 9.75 12.39
N ALA A 30 7.02 9.28 11.14
CA ALA A 30 8.24 8.97 10.41
C ALA A 30 7.97 8.92 8.89
N LEU A 31 9.01 9.22 8.10
CA LEU A 31 9.08 8.90 6.68
C LEU A 31 10.44 8.28 6.42
N GLU A 32 10.43 7.03 5.96
CA GLU A 32 11.63 6.22 5.75
C GLU A 32 11.67 5.67 4.34
N CYS A 33 12.87 5.52 3.81
CA CYS A 33 13.12 5.06 2.46
C CYS A 33 14.10 3.89 2.49
N CYS A 34 13.90 2.94 1.58
CA CYS A 34 14.88 1.90 1.28
C CYS A 34 14.79 1.50 -0.19
N GLU A 35 15.77 0.74 -0.67
CA GLU A 35 15.90 0.38 -2.08
C GLU A 35 16.23 -1.11 -2.22
N TYR A 36 15.73 -1.72 -3.29
CA TYR A 36 16.07 -3.09 -3.67
C TYR A 36 16.00 -3.24 -5.19
N GLU A 37 17.13 -3.57 -5.82
CA GLU A 37 17.25 -3.67 -7.28
C GLU A 37 16.78 -2.38 -8.00
N HIS A 38 15.66 -2.44 -8.72
CA HIS A 38 15.04 -1.35 -9.46
C HIS A 38 13.83 -0.75 -8.72
N TRP A 39 13.62 -1.14 -7.47
CA TRP A 39 12.53 -0.68 -6.61
C TRP A 39 13.01 0.33 -5.58
N GLN A 40 12.23 1.38 -5.42
CA GLN A 40 12.32 2.35 -4.34
C GLN A 40 11.11 2.19 -3.44
N TYR A 41 11.32 2.13 -2.13
CA TYR A 41 10.25 1.98 -1.16
C TYR A 41 10.19 3.18 -0.24
N GLN A 42 8.96 3.56 0.14
CA GLN A 42 8.72 4.55 1.17
C GLN A 42 7.79 3.94 2.23
N ARG A 43 8.15 4.10 3.50
CA ARG A 43 7.29 3.81 4.65
C ARG A 43 6.92 5.12 5.32
N LEU A 44 5.62 5.43 5.30
CA LEU A 44 5.07 6.62 5.95
C LEU A 44 4.31 6.20 7.19
N ALA A 45 4.73 6.71 8.35
CA ALA A 45 4.06 6.51 9.62
C ALA A 45 3.34 7.79 10.04
N LEU A 46 2.03 7.71 10.26
CA LEU A 46 1.17 8.81 10.69
C LEU A 46 0.41 8.42 11.95
N ALA A 47 0.09 9.40 12.79
CA ALA A 47 -0.95 9.27 13.81
C ALA A 47 -2.20 10.05 13.36
N ARG A 48 -3.36 9.40 13.41
CA ARG A 48 -4.67 9.99 13.08
C ARG A 48 -5.70 9.48 14.07
N ALA A 49 -6.46 10.39 14.69
CA ALA A 49 -7.50 10.03 15.67
C ALA A 49 -7.02 9.11 16.82
N GLY A 50 -5.74 9.22 17.21
CA GLY A 50 -5.14 8.39 18.26
C GLY A 50 -4.63 7.03 17.79
N GLU A 51 -4.79 6.69 16.51
CA GLU A 51 -4.27 5.46 15.91
C GLU A 51 -3.03 5.72 15.04
N ALA A 52 -2.14 4.74 14.96
CA ALA A 52 -1.01 4.75 14.05
C ALA A 52 -1.38 4.10 12.70
N PHE A 53 -0.91 4.68 11.61
CA PHE A 53 -1.04 4.18 10.24
C PHE A 53 0.35 4.08 9.62
N TYR A 54 0.74 2.87 9.22
CA TYR A 54 1.99 2.60 8.51
C TYR A 54 1.68 2.26 7.07
N TYR A 55 1.87 3.22 6.17
CA TYR A 55 1.75 2.99 4.73
C TYR A 55 3.06 2.46 4.17
N LEU A 56 2.96 1.51 3.24
CA LEU A 56 4.09 1.02 2.47
C LEU A 56 3.84 1.29 0.99
N TYR A 57 4.78 1.97 0.37
CA TYR A 57 4.78 2.30 -1.05
C TYR A 57 5.95 1.64 -1.75
N ALA A 58 5.75 1.33 -3.03
CA ALA A 58 6.83 0.95 -3.94
C ALA A 58 6.75 1.84 -5.18
N ALA A 59 7.90 2.15 -5.75
CA ALA A 59 8.05 2.85 -7.00
C ALA A 59 9.08 2.14 -7.86
N SER A 60 8.85 2.14 -9.17
CA SER A 60 9.79 1.65 -10.15
C SER A 60 9.54 2.33 -11.49
N GLY A 61 10.59 2.90 -12.09
CA GLY A 61 10.47 3.74 -13.27
C GLY A 61 9.55 4.93 -13.01
N ALA A 62 8.44 5.02 -13.76
CA ALA A 62 7.45 6.09 -13.65
C ALA A 62 6.14 5.65 -12.97
N GLN A 63 6.15 4.50 -12.30
CA GLN A 63 4.98 3.90 -11.67
C GLN A 63 5.11 3.87 -10.16
N VAL A 64 3.98 4.05 -9.49
CA VAL A 64 3.86 4.06 -8.03
C VAL A 64 2.75 3.09 -7.61
N TRP A 65 2.99 2.37 -6.53
CA TRP A 65 2.03 1.45 -5.93
C TRP A 65 1.92 1.64 -4.43
N VAL A 66 0.72 1.38 -3.90
CA VAL A 66 0.48 1.21 -2.46
C VAL A 66 0.44 -0.28 -2.17
N LEU A 67 1.38 -0.77 -1.37
CA LEU A 67 1.48 -2.18 -1.00
C LEU A 67 0.54 -2.53 0.15
N GLY A 68 0.26 -1.56 1.01
CA GLY A 68 -0.69 -1.71 2.11
C GLY A 68 -0.63 -0.58 3.12
N VAL A 69 -1.54 -0.66 4.09
CA VAL A 69 -1.57 0.19 5.28
C VAL A 69 -1.77 -0.70 6.51
N PHE A 70 -1.02 -0.42 7.57
CA PHE A 70 -0.88 -1.35 8.70
C PHE A 70 -0.91 -0.62 10.05
N ASP A 71 -1.10 -1.39 11.12
CA ASP A 71 -1.05 -0.88 12.50
C ASP A 71 0.37 -0.72 13.02
N THR A 72 1.31 -1.48 12.46
CA THR A 72 2.70 -1.54 12.96
C THR A 72 3.72 -1.54 11.84
N ALA A 73 4.91 -1.01 12.14
CA ALA A 73 6.07 -1.11 11.27
C ALA A 73 6.42 -2.57 10.89
N GLY A 74 6.28 -3.51 11.82
CA GLY A 74 6.58 -4.93 11.59
C GLY A 74 5.67 -5.60 10.55
N GLN A 75 4.40 -5.19 10.45
CA GLN A 75 3.50 -5.66 9.39
C GLN A 75 3.92 -5.10 8.02
N ALA A 76 4.33 -3.83 7.96
CA ALA A 76 4.88 -3.23 6.74
C ALA A 76 6.17 -3.97 6.30
N ASP A 77 7.05 -4.28 7.25
CA ASP A 77 8.30 -5.02 7.00
C ASP A 77 8.02 -6.44 6.46
N MET A 78 6.99 -7.11 6.97
CA MET A 78 6.55 -8.41 6.43
C MET A 78 6.10 -8.29 4.96
N PHE A 79 5.32 -7.25 4.62
CA PHE A 79 4.87 -7.02 3.24
C PHE A 79 6.02 -6.63 2.31
N LEU A 80 6.99 -5.85 2.81
CA LEU A 80 8.22 -5.57 2.07
C LEU A 80 8.98 -6.87 1.76
N ALA A 81 9.16 -7.75 2.76
CA ALA A 81 9.82 -9.03 2.55
C ALA A 81 9.08 -9.93 1.54
N LEU A 82 7.74 -9.97 1.59
CA LEU A 82 6.92 -10.67 0.60
C LEU A 82 7.13 -10.12 -0.82
N HIS A 83 7.17 -8.79 -0.95
CA HIS A 83 7.36 -8.11 -2.23
C HIS A 83 8.78 -8.28 -2.78
N ASN A 84 9.80 -8.26 -1.92
CA ASN A 84 11.20 -8.53 -2.30
C ASN A 84 11.39 -9.99 -2.76
N ASP A 85 10.72 -10.96 -2.13
CA ASP A 85 10.74 -12.36 -2.56
C ASP A 85 10.13 -12.53 -3.95
N ASN A 86 8.93 -11.96 -4.16
CA ASN A 86 8.30 -11.87 -5.46
C ASN A 86 7.24 -10.74 -5.44
N PRO A 87 7.31 -9.75 -6.34
CA PRO A 87 6.31 -8.68 -6.41
C PRO A 87 4.86 -9.19 -6.54
N LEU A 88 4.66 -10.37 -7.13
CA LEU A 88 3.36 -11.02 -7.26
C LEU A 88 2.84 -11.65 -5.97
N ASN A 89 3.59 -11.66 -4.87
CA ASN A 89 3.10 -12.12 -3.56
C ASN A 89 2.27 -11.06 -2.83
N VAL A 90 2.25 -9.83 -3.32
CA VAL A 90 1.53 -8.71 -2.71
C VAL A 90 0.58 -8.08 -3.75
N PRO A 91 -0.70 -7.85 -3.40
CA PRO A 91 -1.62 -7.16 -4.30
C PRO A 91 -1.37 -5.64 -4.28
N ALA A 92 -0.27 -5.19 -4.87
CA ALA A 92 0.14 -3.78 -4.90
C ALA A 92 -0.80 -2.93 -5.79
N LEU A 93 -1.43 -1.91 -5.20
CA LEU A 93 -2.41 -1.07 -5.87
C LEU A 93 -1.73 0.07 -6.65
N GLU A 94 -1.80 0.01 -7.98
CA GLU A 94 -1.25 1.03 -8.89
C GLU A 94 -1.94 2.39 -8.70
N GLN A 95 -1.13 3.44 -8.53
CA GLN A 95 -1.55 4.84 -8.45
C GLN A 95 -1.43 5.50 -9.82
N ARG A 96 -2.48 5.43 -10.63
CA ARG A 96 -2.47 6.01 -11.98
C ARG A 96 -2.34 7.53 -11.94
N GLY A 97 -1.37 8.05 -12.69
CA GLY A 97 -1.13 9.49 -12.80
C GLY A 97 -0.21 10.06 -11.72
N LEU A 98 0.16 9.28 -10.71
CA LEU A 98 1.14 9.66 -9.70
C LEU A 98 2.55 9.33 -10.21
N GLN A 99 3.47 10.30 -10.10
CA GLN A 99 4.90 10.09 -10.38
C GLN A 99 5.65 9.79 -9.07
N PRO A 100 6.73 8.99 -9.11
CA PRO A 100 7.60 8.85 -7.95
C PRO A 100 8.25 10.19 -7.54
N PRO A 101 8.52 10.40 -6.24
CA PRO A 101 8.19 9.53 -5.11
C PRO A 101 6.70 9.52 -4.76
N ALA A 102 6.21 8.45 -4.13
CA ALA A 102 4.81 8.30 -3.74
C ALA A 102 4.40 9.33 -2.68
N VAL A 103 5.30 9.60 -1.73
CA VAL A 103 5.16 10.64 -0.72
C VAL A 103 6.03 11.81 -1.12
N SER A 104 5.42 12.97 -1.30
CA SER A 104 6.08 14.20 -1.74
C SER A 104 5.62 15.39 -0.89
N VAL A 105 6.37 16.49 -0.96
CA VAL A 105 5.94 17.77 -0.40
C VAL A 105 5.64 18.71 -1.56
N GLU A 106 4.40 19.18 -1.62
CA GLU A 106 3.93 20.10 -2.66
C GLU A 106 3.42 21.36 -1.98
N GLU A 107 4.04 22.50 -2.28
CA GLU A 107 3.67 23.81 -1.70
C GLU A 107 3.68 23.81 -0.15
N GLY A 108 4.60 23.04 0.46
CA GLY A 108 4.70 22.91 1.93
C GLY A 108 3.74 21.89 2.54
N VAL A 109 2.87 21.26 1.74
CA VAL A 109 1.91 20.25 2.19
C VAL A 109 2.44 18.85 1.86
N LEU A 110 2.45 17.96 2.84
CA LEU A 110 2.77 16.54 2.64
C LEU A 110 1.64 15.88 1.85
N ARG A 111 1.95 15.38 0.65
CA ARG A 111 1.03 14.63 -0.21
C ARG A 111 1.42 13.16 -0.21
N TYR A 112 0.41 12.30 -0.06
CA TYR A 112 0.59 10.86 -0.11
C TYR A 112 -0.72 10.18 -0.55
N PRO A 113 -0.65 9.07 -1.29
CA PRO A 113 -1.83 8.31 -1.65
C PRO A 113 -2.30 7.44 -0.48
N ARG A 114 -3.62 7.41 -0.25
CA ARG A 114 -4.30 6.45 0.64
C ARG A 114 -4.31 5.05 0.01
N TYR A 115 -4.75 4.03 0.76
CA TYR A 115 -4.92 2.67 0.25
C TYR A 115 -6.08 2.57 -0.76
N ALA A 116 -5.86 3.03 -1.98
CA ALA A 116 -6.81 2.97 -3.09
C ALA A 116 -6.06 2.61 -4.39
N GLY A 117 -6.77 2.41 -5.49
CA GLY A 117 -6.17 2.14 -6.80
C GLY A 117 -6.51 0.75 -7.32
N MET A 118 -5.66 0.24 -8.21
CA MET A 118 -5.94 -1.01 -8.93
C MET A 118 -4.74 -1.96 -8.92
N TYR A 119 -4.98 -3.20 -8.52
CA TYR A 119 -4.05 -4.29 -8.78
C TYR A 119 -4.58 -5.14 -9.94
N ARG A 120 -3.72 -5.54 -10.88
CA ARG A 120 -4.12 -6.40 -12.00
C ARG A 120 -3.04 -7.42 -12.34
N VAL A 121 -3.45 -8.68 -12.44
CA VAL A 121 -2.60 -9.79 -12.88
C VAL A 121 -3.40 -10.71 -13.81
N GLY A 122 -2.97 -10.80 -15.07
CA GLY A 122 -3.71 -11.54 -16.11
C GLY A 122 -5.16 -11.06 -16.22
N PHE A 123 -6.12 -11.98 -16.02
CA PHE A 123 -7.56 -11.71 -16.07
C PHE A 123 -8.19 -11.38 -14.70
N LYS A 124 -7.36 -11.21 -13.66
CA LYS A 124 -7.79 -10.92 -12.30
C LYS A 124 -7.41 -9.49 -11.94
N SER A 125 -8.30 -8.76 -11.29
CA SER A 125 -7.98 -7.45 -10.74
C SER A 125 -8.70 -7.17 -9.42
N TYR A 126 -8.06 -6.40 -8.56
CA TYR A 126 -8.69 -5.73 -7.44
C TYR A 126 -8.79 -4.25 -7.74
N ARG A 127 -9.92 -3.65 -7.41
CA ARG A 127 -10.16 -2.22 -7.46
C ARG A 127 -10.59 -1.76 -6.08
N VAL A 128 -9.92 -0.73 -5.58
CA VAL A 128 -10.17 -0.12 -4.29
C VAL A 128 -10.40 1.36 -4.51
N GLU A 129 -11.57 1.86 -4.15
CA GLU A 129 -11.97 3.25 -4.36
C GLU A 129 -12.73 3.77 -3.15
N PRO A 130 -12.69 5.08 -2.88
CA PRO A 130 -13.58 5.68 -1.89
C PRO A 130 -15.03 5.32 -2.16
N ASP A 131 -15.78 4.99 -1.11
CA ASP A 131 -17.21 4.76 -1.24
C ASP A 131 -17.95 6.07 -1.59
N MET A 132 -19.04 5.95 -2.36
CA MET A 132 -19.79 7.12 -2.83
C MET A 132 -20.65 7.77 -1.73
N ALA A 133 -21.04 7.01 -0.70
CA ALA A 133 -21.86 7.50 0.40
C ALA A 133 -21.00 7.96 1.58
N ASP A 134 -19.85 7.33 1.79
CA ASP A 134 -18.92 7.66 2.88
C ASP A 134 -17.46 7.63 2.41
N ALA A 135 -16.84 8.82 2.30
CA ALA A 135 -15.46 8.96 1.83
C ALA A 135 -14.41 8.41 2.80
N ASP A 136 -14.78 8.10 4.05
CA ASP A 136 -13.89 7.44 5.02
C ASP A 136 -13.86 5.91 4.84
N LEU A 137 -14.76 5.37 4.02
CA LEU A 137 -14.81 3.96 3.67
C LEU A 137 -14.28 3.71 2.26
N LEU A 138 -13.80 2.48 2.05
CA LEU A 138 -13.32 1.99 0.78
C LEU A 138 -14.21 0.87 0.27
N MET A 139 -14.69 1.03 -0.96
CA MET A 139 -15.35 -0.02 -1.72
C MET A 139 -14.32 -0.93 -2.38
N LEU A 140 -14.47 -2.24 -2.17
CA LEU A 140 -13.54 -3.27 -2.62
C LEU A 140 -14.19 -4.15 -3.67
N GLN A 141 -13.63 -4.18 -4.87
CA GLN A 141 -14.14 -5.00 -5.96
C GLN A 141 -13.07 -5.96 -6.46
N TYR A 142 -13.44 -7.22 -6.60
CA TYR A 142 -12.67 -8.23 -7.32
C TYR A 142 -13.31 -8.49 -8.67
N VAL A 143 -12.49 -8.55 -9.72
CA VAL A 143 -12.94 -8.90 -11.07
C VAL A 143 -12.11 -10.07 -11.59
N GLU A 144 -12.79 -11.08 -12.12
CA GLU A 144 -12.19 -12.20 -12.81
C GLU A 144 -12.91 -12.42 -14.14
N ARG A 145 -12.24 -12.08 -15.25
CA ARG A 145 -12.83 -12.07 -16.61
C ARG A 145 -14.09 -11.18 -16.69
N TYR A 146 -15.27 -11.79 -16.69
CA TYR A 146 -16.57 -11.13 -16.78
C TYR A 146 -17.33 -11.11 -15.46
N ASN A 147 -16.80 -11.76 -14.42
CA ASN A 147 -17.42 -11.82 -13.11
C ASN A 147 -16.84 -10.72 -12.23
N SER A 148 -17.72 -9.90 -11.66
CA SER A 148 -17.38 -8.96 -10.60
C SER A 148 -17.97 -9.42 -9.27
N GLN A 149 -17.20 -9.22 -8.20
CA GLN A 149 -17.59 -9.54 -6.84
C GLN A 149 -17.28 -8.33 -5.96
N LEU A 150 -18.29 -7.83 -5.26
CA LEU A 150 -18.09 -6.88 -4.17
C LEU A 150 -17.53 -7.65 -2.97
N LEU A 151 -16.35 -7.26 -2.51
CA LEU A 151 -15.70 -7.86 -1.33
C LEU A 151 -16.11 -7.16 -0.04
N GLY A 152 -16.58 -5.91 -0.13
CA GLY A 152 -17.10 -5.16 1.01
C GLY A 152 -16.94 -3.65 0.83
N VAL A 153 -17.43 -2.93 1.82
CA VAL A 153 -17.18 -1.51 2.05
C VAL A 153 -16.63 -1.40 3.47
N LEU A 154 -15.36 -1.04 3.60
CA LEU A 154 -14.60 -1.19 4.84
C LEU A 154 -13.70 0.03 5.09
N PRO A 155 -13.34 0.33 6.36
CA PRO A 155 -12.29 1.29 6.63
C PRO A 155 -10.93 0.83 6.09
N GLU A 156 -9.98 1.75 6.04
CA GLU A 156 -8.77 1.63 5.22
C GLU A 156 -7.89 0.40 5.54
N LYS A 157 -7.67 0.12 6.82
CA LYS A 157 -6.83 -1.00 7.29
C LYS A 157 -7.53 -2.34 7.06
N GLU A 158 -8.81 -2.41 7.39
CA GLU A 158 -9.66 -3.57 7.19
C GLU A 158 -9.79 -3.90 5.70
N ALA A 159 -9.87 -2.88 4.85
CA ALA A 159 -9.83 -3.04 3.41
C ALA A 159 -8.53 -3.67 2.92
N CYS A 160 -7.38 -3.19 3.39
CA CYS A 160 -6.08 -3.79 3.08
C CYS A 160 -6.01 -5.25 3.52
N LEU A 161 -6.47 -5.56 4.74
CA LEU A 161 -6.51 -6.92 5.26
C LEU A 161 -7.46 -7.82 4.45
N ALA A 162 -8.64 -7.31 4.07
CA ALA A 162 -9.63 -8.07 3.30
C ALA A 162 -9.11 -8.41 1.89
N ILE A 163 -8.49 -7.44 1.20
CA ILE A 163 -7.86 -7.67 -0.11
C ILE A 163 -6.75 -8.71 0.01
N TYR A 164 -5.83 -8.55 0.97
CA TYR A 164 -4.74 -9.50 1.16
C TYR A 164 -5.25 -10.91 1.52
N SER A 165 -6.25 -11.00 2.40
CA SER A 165 -6.83 -12.28 2.83
C SER A 165 -7.53 -13.01 1.68
N HIS A 166 -8.30 -12.28 0.86
CA HIS A 166 -8.91 -12.84 -0.35
C HIS A 166 -7.85 -13.26 -1.37
N PHE A 167 -6.80 -12.44 -1.54
CA PHE A 167 -5.68 -12.73 -2.42
C PHE A 167 -4.90 -13.99 -2.02
N ASP A 168 -4.44 -14.08 -0.78
CA ASP A 168 -3.70 -15.23 -0.24
C ASP A 168 -4.55 -16.51 -0.25
N GLY A 169 -5.84 -16.41 0.11
CA GLY A 169 -6.79 -17.52 0.01
C GLY A 169 -6.88 -18.09 -1.40
N ARG A 170 -6.91 -17.23 -2.43
CA ARG A 170 -6.93 -17.67 -3.84
C ARG A 170 -5.57 -18.19 -4.32
N LEU A 171 -4.45 -17.64 -3.86
CA LEU A 171 -3.12 -18.18 -4.17
C LEU A 171 -2.97 -19.61 -3.62
N ARG A 172 -3.39 -19.84 -2.36
CA ARG A 172 -3.35 -21.17 -1.73
C ARG A 172 -4.36 -22.15 -2.35
N GLY A 173 -5.47 -21.64 -2.87
CA GLY A 173 -6.46 -22.41 -3.63
C GLY A 173 -6.01 -22.80 -5.04
N CYS A 174 -5.04 -22.09 -5.63
CA CYS A 174 -4.40 -22.44 -6.90
C CYS A 174 -3.42 -23.63 -6.71
N LYS A 175 -3.94 -24.82 -6.41
CA LYS A 175 -3.18 -26.09 -6.38
C LYS A 175 -3.05 -26.79 -7.74
N MET A 176 -3.05 -26.03 -8.83
CA MET A 176 -2.74 -26.58 -10.16
C MET A 176 -1.83 -25.62 -10.90
N CYS A 177 -0.53 -25.88 -10.82
CA CYS A 177 0.44 -25.90 -11.91
C CYS A 177 1.53 -26.89 -11.50
#